data_AF-A0A0Q3E2Q7-F1
#
_entry.id   AF-A0A0Q3E2Q7-F1
#
_cell.length_a   1.000
_cell.length_b   1.000
_cell.length_c   1.000
_cell.angle_alpha   90.00
_cell.angle_beta   90.00
_cell.angle_gamma   90.00
#
_symmetry.space_group_name_H-M   'P 1'
#
loop_
_entity.id
_entity.type
_entity.pdbx_description
1 polymer ?
#
loop_
_entity_poly.entity_id
_entity_poly.type
_entity_poly.pdbx_seq_one_letter_code
_entity_poly.pdbx_strand_id
1 'polypeptide(L)'
;MLEVGCGNGSTVVPILRCSRNNIVYACDCSKDTLEKANEIVNNTEGLDGKDRFHPFLLDVSKETFPDWLFCKSCQMSNAKAVDLLLDSSEHNTRKEHPVLLKENQCCVGGIDAVTMIFTLSAIPFNLMSITIQRCVSVLKPGGLVLFRDYGLYDMTMLRFSPSQRVGFREYMRADGTFSYFFTLDTMRELFHAAGLLEHFHHGSWVSSRLGAAANTRRSPSAAQHL
;
A
#
# COMPACT_ATOMS: atom_id res chain seq x y z
N MET A 1 4.46 4.02 -11.00
CA MET A 1 4.26 3.09 -9.86
C MET A 1 4.79 3.75 -8.59
N LEU A 2 4.31 3.34 -7.42
CA LEU A 2 4.81 3.80 -6.12
C LEU A 2 5.35 2.60 -5.32
N GLU A 3 6.58 2.67 -4.84
CA GLU A 3 7.11 1.71 -3.86
C GLU A 3 7.16 2.36 -2.47
N VAL A 4 6.42 1.79 -1.52
CA VAL A 4 6.36 2.27 -0.14
C VAL A 4 7.31 1.42 0.70
N GLY A 5 8.20 2.06 1.46
CA GLY A 5 9.28 1.40 2.19
C GLY A 5 10.26 0.73 1.22
N CYS A 6 10.82 1.52 0.30
CA CYS A 6 11.67 0.98 -0.78
C CYS A 6 13.02 0.41 -0.29
N GLY A 7 13.39 0.67 0.96
CA GLY A 7 14.67 0.23 1.49
C GLY A 7 15.82 0.70 0.60
N ASN A 8 16.77 -0.18 0.33
CA ASN A 8 17.91 0.08 -0.56
C ASN A 8 17.58 0.05 -2.08
N GLY A 9 16.30 -0.02 -2.46
CA GLY A 9 15.88 -0.01 -3.87
C GLY A 9 16.04 -1.35 -4.60
N SER A 10 16.22 -2.46 -3.89
CA SER A 10 16.40 -3.79 -4.52
C SER A 10 15.23 -4.24 -5.41
N THR A 11 13.99 -3.84 -5.10
CA THR A 11 12.83 -4.09 -5.97
C THR A 11 12.72 -3.07 -7.11
N VAL A 12 13.11 -1.82 -6.89
CA VAL A 12 13.07 -0.73 -7.89
C VAL A 12 13.81 -1.13 -9.17
N VAL A 13 15.01 -1.70 -9.02
CA VAL A 13 15.87 -2.07 -10.15
C VAL A 13 15.17 -3.02 -11.15
N PRO A 14 14.65 -4.20 -10.75
CA PRO A 14 13.95 -5.08 -11.68
C PRO A 14 12.64 -4.46 -12.21
N ILE A 15 11.93 -3.65 -11.43
CA ILE A 15 10.73 -2.92 -11.92
C ILE A 15 11.12 -2.00 -13.09
N LEU A 16 12.18 -1.23 -12.93
CA LEU A 16 12.68 -0.30 -13.94
C LEU A 16 13.26 -1.03 -15.16
N ARG A 17 13.82 -2.24 -15.01
CA ARG A 17 14.28 -3.08 -16.13
C ARG A 17 13.14 -3.70 -16.93
N CYS A 18 12.01 -3.99 -16.28
CA CYS A 18 10.87 -4.67 -16.92
C CYS A 18 10.28 -3.87 -18.10
N SER A 19 10.30 -2.54 -18.02
CA SER A 19 9.85 -1.68 -19.12
C SER A 19 10.56 -0.33 -19.08
N ARG A 20 10.93 0.19 -20.25
CA ARG A 20 11.53 1.54 -20.39
C ARG A 20 10.56 2.66 -20.02
N ASN A 21 9.26 2.40 -20.06
CA ASN A 21 8.21 3.38 -19.74
C ASN A 21 7.86 3.42 -18.24
N ASN A 22 8.43 2.53 -17.43
CA ASN A 22 8.14 2.52 -16.00
C ASN A 22 8.81 3.72 -15.33
N ILE A 23 8.01 4.50 -14.62
CA ILE A 23 8.43 5.54 -13.67
C ILE A 23 8.10 5.03 -12.27
N VAL A 24 9.07 5.07 -11.37
CA VAL A 24 8.97 4.61 -9.98
C VAL A 24 9.18 5.80 -9.05
N TYR A 25 8.10 6.19 -8.38
CA TYR A 25 8.19 6.98 -7.16
C TYR A 25 8.45 6.02 -6.00
N ALA A 26 9.32 6.38 -5.09
CA ALA A 26 9.69 5.49 -3.99
C ALA A 26 9.85 6.28 -2.70
N CYS A 27 9.31 5.77 -1.60
CA CYS A 27 9.49 6.41 -0.31
C CYS A 27 9.99 5.46 0.76
N ASP A 28 10.70 6.02 1.72
CA ASP A 28 11.15 5.35 2.93
C ASP A 28 11.20 6.36 4.06
N CYS A 29 11.10 5.90 5.31
CA CYS A 29 11.21 6.77 6.48
C CYS A 29 12.66 7.09 6.85
N SER A 30 13.63 6.35 6.28
CA SER A 30 15.06 6.55 6.53
C SER A 30 15.74 7.31 5.39
N LYS A 31 16.20 8.53 5.68
CA LYS A 31 16.95 9.36 4.74
C LYS A 31 18.22 8.65 4.24
N ASP A 32 19.01 8.06 5.15
CA ASP A 32 20.23 7.33 4.80
C ASP A 32 19.95 6.15 3.87
N THR A 33 18.81 5.48 4.06
CA THR A 33 18.39 4.36 3.22
C THR A 33 17.97 4.83 1.82
N LEU A 34 17.28 5.97 1.72
CA LEU A 34 16.94 6.60 0.43
C LEU A 34 18.17 7.07 -0.34
N GLU A 35 19.16 7.65 0.34
CA GLU A 35 20.42 8.06 -0.29
C GLU A 35 21.13 6.85 -0.90
N LYS A 36 21.21 5.73 -0.16
CA LYS A 36 21.74 4.46 -0.66
C LYS A 36 20.93 3.90 -1.82
N ALA A 37 19.59 3.94 -1.75
CA ALA A 37 18.73 3.49 -2.85
C ALA A 37 18.97 4.31 -4.11
N ASN A 38 19.09 5.63 -3.96
CA ASN A 38 19.38 6.54 -5.07
C ASN A 38 20.75 6.27 -5.70
N GLU A 39 21.77 6.00 -4.88
CA GLU A 39 23.09 5.59 -5.37
C GLU A 39 23.03 4.26 -6.13
N ILE A 40 22.44 3.23 -5.53
CA ILE A 40 22.35 1.89 -6.13
C ILE A 40 21.60 1.93 -7.46
N VAL A 41 20.42 2.55 -7.50
CA VAL A 41 19.57 2.59 -8.69
C VAL A 41 20.25 3.38 -9.81
N ASN A 42 20.84 4.55 -9.53
CA ASN A 42 21.48 5.38 -10.56
C ASN A 42 22.82 4.82 -11.05
N ASN A 43 23.53 4.04 -10.23
CA ASN A 43 24.78 3.38 -10.62
C ASN A 43 24.58 1.98 -11.22
N THR A 44 23.34 1.52 -11.35
CA THR A 44 23.06 0.21 -11.93
C THR A 44 23.27 0.23 -13.45
N GLU A 45 24.17 -0.62 -13.95
CA GLU A 45 24.46 -0.73 -15.37
C GLU A 45 23.22 -1.12 -16.20
N GLY A 46 23.08 -0.46 -17.35
CA GLY A 46 21.99 -0.67 -18.30
C GLY A 46 20.63 -0.10 -17.86
N LEU A 47 20.61 0.73 -16.81
CA LEU A 47 19.41 1.33 -16.27
C LEU A 47 19.48 2.86 -16.34
N ASP A 48 18.51 3.48 -17.00
CA ASP A 48 18.29 4.93 -16.92
C ASP A 48 17.44 5.24 -15.69
N GLY A 49 18.11 5.43 -14.55
CA GLY A 49 17.48 5.71 -13.26
C GLY A 49 17.12 7.18 -13.07
N LYS A 50 17.87 8.09 -13.68
CA LYS A 50 17.83 9.53 -13.35
C LYS A 50 16.47 10.17 -13.60
N ASP A 51 15.83 9.80 -14.70
CA ASP A 51 14.53 10.37 -15.11
C ASP A 51 13.34 9.47 -14.74
N ARG A 52 13.59 8.30 -14.14
CA ARG A 52 12.58 7.29 -13.88
C ARG A 52 12.48 6.83 -12.44
N PHE A 53 13.46 7.16 -11.62
CA PHE A 53 13.47 6.89 -10.19
C PHE A 53 13.37 8.20 -9.41
N HIS A 54 12.31 8.31 -8.62
CA HIS A 54 12.00 9.52 -7.86
C HIS A 54 11.85 9.15 -6.36
N PRO A 55 12.97 9.01 -5.64
CA PRO A 55 12.95 8.75 -4.21
C PRO A 55 12.53 9.99 -3.43
N PHE A 56 11.76 9.83 -2.35
CA PHE A 56 11.36 10.89 -1.44
C PHE A 56 11.21 10.40 0.00
N LEU A 57 11.57 11.25 0.97
CA LEU A 57 11.44 10.93 2.39
C LEU A 57 9.96 10.99 2.81
N LEU A 58 9.45 9.90 3.37
CA LEU A 58 8.09 9.85 3.93
C LEU A 58 7.96 8.70 4.92
N ASP A 59 7.47 8.98 6.13
CA ASP A 59 6.92 7.95 7.01
C ASP A 59 5.42 7.79 6.74
N VAL A 60 5.07 6.81 5.88
CA VAL A 60 3.66 6.55 5.51
C VAL A 60 2.76 6.18 6.69
N SER A 61 3.34 5.78 7.84
CA SER A 61 2.56 5.49 9.05
C SER A 61 2.14 6.77 9.77
N LYS A 62 2.86 7.88 9.58
CA LYS A 62 2.62 9.17 10.24
C LYS A 62 2.07 10.24 9.31
N GLU A 63 2.49 10.22 8.05
CA GLU A 63 2.28 11.31 7.10
C GLU A 63 1.39 10.90 5.93
N THR A 64 0.77 11.88 5.27
CA THR A 64 0.05 11.68 4.01
C THR A 64 1.01 11.85 2.83
N PHE A 65 0.72 11.19 1.70
CA PHE A 65 1.49 11.38 0.48
C PHE A 65 1.49 12.84 0.02
N PRO A 66 2.57 13.31 -0.62
CA PRO A 66 2.65 14.68 -1.12
C PRO A 66 1.69 14.92 -2.29
N ASP A 67 1.17 16.13 -2.40
CA ASP A 67 0.14 16.49 -3.38
C ASP A 67 0.56 16.20 -4.83
N TRP A 68 1.84 16.37 -5.16
CA TRP A 68 2.36 16.11 -6.51
C TRP A 68 2.23 14.65 -6.95
N LEU A 69 1.96 13.70 -6.04
CA LEU A 69 1.71 12.30 -6.35
C LEU A 69 0.27 12.03 -6.79
N PHE A 70 -0.64 12.97 -6.51
CA PHE A 70 -2.05 12.90 -6.92
C PHE A 70 -2.25 13.56 -8.28
N CYS A 71 -3.30 13.16 -9.00
CA CYS A 71 -3.66 13.86 -10.23
C CYS A 71 -4.17 15.29 -9.94
N LYS A 72 -4.07 16.18 -10.93
CA LYS A 72 -4.39 17.61 -10.78
C LYS A 72 -5.79 17.87 -10.18
N SER A 73 -6.79 17.09 -10.58
CA SER A 73 -8.16 17.21 -10.03
C SER A 73 -8.24 16.83 -8.54
N CYS A 74 -7.40 15.92 -8.07
CA CYS A 74 -7.40 15.44 -6.69
C CYS A 74 -6.58 16.32 -5.75
N GLN A 75 -5.53 16.97 -6.26
CA GLN A 75 -4.73 17.95 -5.50
C GLN A 75 -5.61 19.05 -4.89
N MET A 76 -6.62 19.52 -5.63
CA MET A 76 -7.55 20.56 -5.16
C MET A 76 -8.57 20.06 -4.11
N SER A 77 -8.76 18.75 -3.99
CA SER A 77 -9.76 18.13 -3.12
C SER A 77 -9.17 17.66 -1.78
N ASN A 78 -7.88 17.31 -1.75
CA ASN A 78 -7.22 16.75 -0.58
C ASN A 78 -7.01 17.78 0.55
N ALA A 79 -6.94 19.07 0.23
CA ALA A 79 -6.90 20.17 1.21
C ALA A 79 -8.10 20.19 2.17
N LYS A 80 -9.19 19.46 1.88
CA LYS A 80 -10.39 19.37 2.74
C LYS A 80 -10.53 18.05 3.51
N ALA A 81 -9.80 17.00 3.15
CA ALA A 81 -9.95 15.68 3.77
C ALA A 81 -9.07 15.48 5.01
N VAL A 82 -7.98 16.24 5.14
CA VAL A 82 -7.00 16.12 6.22
C VAL A 82 -7.56 16.63 7.57
N ASP A 83 -8.46 17.63 7.56
CA ASP A 83 -9.08 18.16 8.79
C ASP A 83 -10.00 17.14 9.49
N LEU A 84 -10.61 16.20 8.76
CA LEU A 84 -11.62 15.29 9.33
C LEU A 84 -11.02 14.06 10.02
N LEU A 85 -9.73 13.77 9.84
CA LEU A 85 -9.07 12.59 10.42
C LEU A 85 -8.36 12.88 11.76
N LEU A 86 -8.20 14.16 12.13
CA LEU A 86 -7.46 14.58 13.32
C LEU A 86 -8.37 14.97 14.51
N ASP A 87 -9.64 15.26 14.27
CA ASP A 87 -10.61 15.61 15.33
C ASP A 87 -11.34 14.36 15.86
N SER A 88 -10.66 13.60 16.71
CA SER A 88 -11.34 12.64 17.58
C SER A 88 -10.78 12.68 19.01
N SER A 89 -10.97 13.83 19.67
CA SER A 89 -11.04 13.91 21.12
C SER A 89 -12.50 13.99 21.58
N GLU A 90 -12.91 12.93 22.28
CA GLU A 90 -14.01 12.81 23.27
C GLU A 90 -15.35 13.56 23.05
N HIS A 91 -16.40 12.88 22.58
CA HIS A 91 -17.54 12.42 23.41
C HIS A 91 -18.65 11.74 22.58
N ASN A 92 -19.42 10.92 23.28
CA ASN A 92 -20.28 9.82 22.85
C ASN A 92 -21.60 10.24 22.14
N THR A 93 -21.92 9.66 20.98
CA THR A 93 -23.27 9.13 20.64
C THR A 93 -23.25 8.41 19.29
N ARG A 94 -23.78 7.18 19.28
CA ARG A 94 -23.92 6.32 18.10
C ARG A 94 -24.71 7.01 16.99
N LYS A 95 -24.10 7.12 15.80
CA LYS A 95 -24.72 6.72 14.53
C LYS A 95 -23.66 6.00 13.71
N GLU A 96 -23.76 4.67 13.65
CA GLU A 96 -23.11 3.88 12.62
C GLU A 96 -23.65 4.36 11.28
N HIS A 97 -22.85 5.15 10.57
CA HIS A 97 -22.93 5.24 9.13
C HIS A 97 -21.49 5.06 8.64
N PRO A 98 -21.22 4.04 7.81
CA PRO A 98 -19.93 3.94 7.14
C PRO A 98 -19.71 5.26 6.44
N VAL A 99 -18.51 5.83 6.55
CA VAL A 99 -18.09 6.95 5.72
C VAL A 99 -18.10 6.44 4.28
N LEU A 100 -19.29 6.51 3.68
CA LEU A 100 -19.57 6.24 2.29
C LEU A 100 -18.99 7.47 1.61
N LEU A 101 -17.69 7.38 1.29
CA LEU A 101 -16.97 8.37 0.51
C LEU A 101 -17.82 8.64 -0.74
N LYS A 102 -18.50 9.79 -0.73
CA LYS A 102 -19.44 10.20 -1.77
C LYS A 102 -18.82 10.01 -3.15
N GLU A 103 -19.62 9.48 -4.06
CA GLU A 103 -19.35 9.34 -5.49
C GLU A 103 -18.82 10.65 -6.08
N ASN A 104 -17.50 10.79 -6.09
CA ASN A 104 -16.67 11.55 -7.01
C ASN A 104 -15.22 11.08 -6.82
N GLN A 105 -14.98 9.79 -7.11
CA GLN A 105 -13.66 9.15 -7.07
C GLN A 105 -12.81 9.57 -8.27
N CYS A 106 -12.06 10.67 -8.17
CA CYS A 106 -10.98 10.91 -9.13
C CYS A 106 -9.64 10.43 -8.54
N CYS A 107 -8.83 9.88 -9.44
CA CYS A 107 -7.41 9.60 -9.37
C CYS A 107 -6.95 9.28 -10.81
N VAL A 108 -7.64 9.83 -11.81
CA VAL A 108 -7.34 9.68 -13.23
C VAL A 108 -5.98 10.34 -13.48
N GLY A 109 -4.99 9.54 -13.90
CA GLY A 109 -3.59 10.00 -14.03
C GLY A 109 -2.76 9.94 -12.74
N GLY A 110 -3.25 9.31 -11.66
CA GLY A 110 -2.50 9.02 -10.42
C GLY A 110 -1.55 7.82 -10.53
N ILE A 111 -1.46 6.99 -9.49
CA ILE A 111 -0.55 5.82 -9.46
C ILE A 111 -1.25 4.56 -9.97
N ASP A 112 -0.63 3.84 -10.91
CA ASP A 112 -1.18 2.57 -11.45
C ASP A 112 -1.11 1.41 -10.46
N ALA A 113 -0.01 1.31 -9.72
CA ALA A 113 0.17 0.31 -8.69
C ALA A 113 1.05 0.83 -7.55
N VAL A 114 0.75 0.35 -6.34
CA VAL A 114 1.55 0.54 -5.13
C VAL A 114 2.15 -0.81 -4.74
N THR A 115 3.45 -0.87 -4.46
CA THR A 115 4.12 -2.05 -3.91
C THR A 115 4.51 -1.81 -2.46
N MET A 116 4.22 -2.79 -1.60
CA MET A 116 4.68 -2.88 -0.21
C MET A 116 5.36 -4.24 -0.02
N ILE A 117 6.70 -4.24 0.07
CA ILE A 117 7.52 -5.45 0.13
C ILE A 117 8.30 -5.43 1.43
N PHE A 118 7.92 -6.29 2.38
CA PHE A 118 8.42 -6.31 3.77
C PHE A 118 8.28 -4.96 4.49
N THR A 119 7.24 -4.20 4.14
CA THR A 119 7.01 -2.84 4.64
C THR A 119 5.94 -2.79 5.72
N LEU A 120 4.80 -3.44 5.50
CA LEU A 120 3.65 -3.31 6.39
C LEU A 120 3.96 -3.94 7.75
N SER A 121 4.72 -5.05 7.77
CA SER A 121 5.16 -5.72 9.00
C SER A 121 6.02 -4.87 9.92
N ALA A 122 6.67 -3.81 9.39
CA ALA A 122 7.45 -2.86 10.17
C ALA A 122 6.59 -1.71 10.75
N ILE A 123 5.33 -1.61 10.35
CA ILE A 123 4.37 -0.60 10.83
C ILE A 123 3.58 -1.19 12.01
N PRO A 124 3.38 -0.44 13.11
CA PRO A 124 2.53 -0.89 14.21
C PRO A 124 1.14 -1.33 13.74
N PHE A 125 0.62 -2.43 14.29
CA PHE A 125 -0.62 -3.05 13.79
C PHE A 125 -1.82 -2.10 13.74
N ASN A 126 -1.96 -1.22 14.74
CA ASN A 126 -3.03 -0.23 14.81
C ASN A 126 -2.95 0.86 13.71
N LEU A 127 -1.79 1.02 13.06
CA LEU A 127 -1.58 2.00 11.97
C LEU A 127 -1.68 1.36 10.57
N MET A 128 -1.65 0.02 10.46
CA MET A 128 -1.65 -0.66 9.15
C MET A 128 -2.88 -0.30 8.30
N SER A 129 -4.07 -0.24 8.90
CA SER A 129 -5.30 0.10 8.17
C SER A 129 -5.24 1.50 7.55
N ILE A 130 -4.80 2.51 8.31
CA ILE A 130 -4.70 3.88 7.78
C ILE A 130 -3.57 3.99 6.74
N THR A 131 -2.47 3.25 6.90
CA THR A 131 -1.42 3.16 5.88
C THR A 131 -1.94 2.58 4.56
N ILE A 132 -2.72 1.50 4.60
CA ILE A 132 -3.30 0.91 3.38
C ILE A 132 -4.28 1.90 2.75
N GLN A 133 -5.12 2.58 3.53
CA GLN A 133 -6.04 3.61 3.02
C GLN A 133 -5.29 4.77 2.34
N ARG A 134 -4.16 5.22 2.90
CA ARG A 134 -3.27 6.22 2.24
C ARG A 134 -2.73 5.70 0.92
N CYS A 135 -2.35 4.42 0.83
CA CYS A 135 -1.93 3.82 -0.45
C CYS A 135 -3.08 3.79 -1.47
N VAL A 136 -4.30 3.50 -1.04
CA VAL A 136 -5.49 3.50 -1.91
C VAL A 136 -5.84 4.90 -2.42
N SER A 137 -5.54 5.95 -1.66
CA SER A 137 -5.92 7.33 -2.03
C SER A 137 -5.16 7.87 -3.25
N VAL A 138 -3.94 7.38 -3.51
CA VAL A 138 -3.11 7.78 -4.66
C VAL A 138 -3.34 6.90 -5.90
N LEU A 139 -3.96 5.73 -5.74
CA LEU A 139 -4.21 4.80 -6.83
C LEU A 139 -5.28 5.31 -7.78
N LYS A 140 -5.06 5.15 -9.10
CA LYS A 140 -6.09 5.30 -10.15
C LYS A 140 -7.27 4.35 -9.89
N PRO A 141 -8.48 4.57 -10.46
CA PRO A 141 -9.54 3.58 -10.41
C PRO A 141 -9.06 2.29 -11.09
N GLY A 142 -9.27 1.12 -10.47
CA GLY A 142 -8.71 -0.15 -10.93
C GLY A 142 -7.21 -0.35 -10.66
N GLY A 143 -6.54 0.62 -10.03
CA GLY A 143 -5.14 0.49 -9.62
C GLY A 143 -4.95 -0.59 -8.55
N LEU A 144 -3.71 -1.09 -8.46
CA LEU A 144 -3.39 -2.28 -7.66
C LEU A 144 -2.54 -1.96 -6.44
N VAL A 145 -2.80 -2.63 -5.33
CA VAL A 145 -1.85 -2.79 -4.23
C VAL A 145 -1.25 -4.19 -4.32
N LEU A 146 0.06 -4.24 -4.52
CA LEU A 146 0.87 -5.45 -4.53
C LEU A 146 1.60 -5.55 -3.20
N PHE A 147 1.34 -6.64 -2.48
CA PHE A 147 1.83 -6.83 -1.13
C PHE A 147 2.63 -8.14 -1.04
N ARG A 148 3.76 -8.08 -0.36
CA ARG A 148 4.54 -9.26 0.04
C ARG A 148 5.16 -9.00 1.39
N ASP A 149 4.89 -9.85 2.36
CA ASP A 149 5.46 -9.71 3.70
C ASP A 149 5.48 -11.06 4.41
N TYR A 150 5.82 -11.07 5.71
CA TYR A 150 5.95 -12.28 6.49
C TYR A 150 4.62 -13.00 6.76
N GLY A 151 4.59 -14.30 6.49
CA GLY A 151 3.49 -15.19 6.82
C GLY A 151 3.62 -15.78 8.23
N LEU A 152 2.49 -16.07 8.88
CA LEU A 152 2.47 -16.83 10.12
C LEU A 152 3.20 -18.16 9.94
N TYR A 153 4.12 -18.46 10.87
CA TYR A 153 5.01 -19.63 10.83
C TYR A 153 6.08 -19.62 9.74
N ASP A 154 6.36 -18.47 9.13
CA ASP A 154 7.56 -18.31 8.32
C ASP A 154 8.81 -18.70 9.12
N MET A 155 9.82 -19.25 8.43
CA MET A 155 11.09 -19.61 9.07
C MET A 155 11.75 -18.43 9.78
N THR A 156 11.49 -17.20 9.36
CA THR A 156 11.93 -15.98 10.06
C THR A 156 11.25 -15.83 11.42
N MET A 157 9.96 -16.15 11.53
CA MET A 157 9.21 -16.16 12.81
C MET A 157 9.83 -17.14 13.80
N LEU A 158 10.13 -18.35 13.34
CA LEU A 158 10.63 -19.45 14.17
C LEU A 158 12.05 -19.20 14.70
N ARG A 159 12.79 -18.28 14.09
CA ARG A 159 14.15 -17.91 14.48
C ARG A 159 14.19 -16.79 15.53
N PHE A 160 13.09 -16.07 15.75
CA PHE A 160 13.05 -15.05 16.79
C PHE A 160 13.13 -15.69 18.17
N SER A 161 13.96 -15.12 19.04
CA SER A 161 13.99 -15.53 20.43
C SER A 161 12.72 -15.05 21.15
N PRO A 162 12.32 -15.70 22.26
CA PRO A 162 11.19 -15.23 23.06
C PRO A 162 11.33 -13.78 23.55
N SER A 163 12.56 -13.31 23.79
CA SER A 163 12.83 -11.93 24.24
C SER A 163 12.60 -10.87 23.16
N GLN A 164 12.53 -11.27 21.90
CA GLN A 164 12.26 -10.37 20.77
C GLN A 164 10.77 -10.23 20.50
N ARG A 165 9.91 -11.03 21.12
CA ARG A 165 8.46 -10.91 20.97
C ARG A 165 7.95 -9.73 21.80
N VAL A 166 7.39 -8.73 21.13
CA VAL A 166 6.91 -7.49 21.74
C VAL A 166 5.38 -7.39 21.78
N GLY A 167 4.67 -8.26 21.06
CA GLY A 167 3.21 -8.24 21.01
C GLY A 167 2.59 -9.53 20.46
N PHE A 168 1.34 -9.40 20.01
CA PHE A 168 0.64 -10.51 19.36
C PHE A 168 1.09 -10.62 17.91
N ARG A 169 1.92 -11.64 17.63
CA ARG A 169 2.59 -11.86 16.33
C ARG A 169 3.53 -10.73 15.90
N GLU A 170 3.89 -9.85 16.85
CA GLU A 170 4.83 -8.76 16.67
C GLU A 170 6.16 -9.08 17.33
N TYR A 171 7.23 -8.91 16.56
CA TYR A 171 8.60 -9.16 16.98
C TYR A 171 9.48 -7.96 16.62
N MET A 172 10.51 -7.73 17.43
CA MET A 172 11.48 -6.67 17.24
C MET A 172 12.80 -7.26 16.73
N ARG A 173 13.30 -6.70 15.64
CA ARG A 173 14.58 -7.04 15.02
C ARG A 173 15.73 -6.39 15.78
N ALA A 174 16.95 -6.87 15.52
CA ALA A 174 18.16 -6.35 16.15
C ALA A 174 18.45 -4.89 15.77
N ASP A 175 17.98 -4.45 14.59
CA ASP A 175 18.05 -3.07 14.10
C ASP A 175 16.96 -2.16 14.70
N GLY A 176 16.12 -2.69 15.61
CA GLY A 176 15.04 -1.95 16.26
C GLY A 176 13.75 -1.86 15.43
N THR A 177 13.72 -2.38 14.21
CA THR A 177 12.50 -2.42 13.38
C THR A 177 11.57 -3.55 13.80
N PHE A 178 10.29 -3.47 13.44
CA PHE A 178 9.31 -4.50 13.76
C PHE A 178 9.16 -5.54 12.65
N SER A 179 8.60 -6.68 13.01
CA SER A 179 8.09 -7.70 12.09
C SER A 179 6.80 -8.26 12.66
N TYR A 180 5.69 -7.89 12.04
CA TYR A 180 4.40 -8.54 12.21
C TYR A 180 4.29 -9.77 11.28
N PHE A 181 3.76 -10.88 11.80
CA PHE A 181 3.54 -12.11 11.04
C PHE A 181 2.05 -12.30 10.71
N PHE A 182 1.72 -12.22 9.43
CA PHE A 182 0.35 -12.15 8.95
C PHE A 182 -0.28 -13.53 8.73
N THR A 183 -1.55 -13.68 9.11
CA THR A 183 -2.43 -14.72 8.56
C THR A 183 -3.19 -14.19 7.35
N LEU A 184 -3.64 -15.10 6.47
CA LEU A 184 -4.47 -14.73 5.32
C LEU A 184 -5.73 -13.96 5.74
N ASP A 185 -6.37 -14.33 6.84
CA ASP A 185 -7.60 -13.66 7.29
C ASP A 185 -7.34 -12.22 7.74
N THR A 186 -6.28 -12.00 8.53
CA THR A 186 -5.83 -10.65 8.91
C THR A 186 -5.54 -9.79 7.67
N MET A 187 -4.92 -10.36 6.65
CA MET A 187 -4.66 -9.66 5.39
C MET A 187 -5.96 -9.27 4.68
N ARG A 188 -6.90 -10.21 4.56
CA ARG A 188 -8.21 -9.94 3.94
C ARG A 188 -8.96 -8.85 4.68
N GLU A 189 -9.01 -8.92 6.00
CA GLU A 189 -9.67 -7.92 6.84
C GLU A 189 -9.07 -6.52 6.63
N LEU A 190 -7.74 -6.39 6.72
CA LEU A 190 -7.05 -5.11 6.54
C LEU A 190 -7.30 -4.50 5.15
N PHE A 191 -7.21 -5.30 4.09
CA PHE A 191 -7.35 -4.82 2.73
C PHE A 191 -8.82 -4.56 2.35
N HIS A 192 -9.76 -5.40 2.79
CA HIS A 192 -11.19 -5.15 2.62
C HIS A 192 -11.65 -3.89 3.36
N ALA A 193 -11.16 -3.65 4.59
CA ALA A 193 -11.45 -2.44 5.34
C ALA A 193 -10.96 -1.16 4.64
N ALA A 194 -9.95 -1.27 3.76
CA ALA A 194 -9.46 -0.18 2.92
C ALA A 194 -10.18 -0.06 1.56
N GLY A 195 -11.23 -0.84 1.32
CA GLY A 195 -12.02 -0.80 0.08
C GLY A 195 -11.35 -1.50 -1.11
N LEU A 196 -10.39 -2.39 -0.84
CA LEU A 196 -9.77 -3.22 -1.87
C LEU A 196 -10.49 -4.57 -2.03
N LEU A 197 -10.48 -5.08 -3.25
CA LEU A 197 -10.95 -6.43 -3.57
C LEU A 197 -9.76 -7.37 -3.80
N GLU A 198 -9.80 -8.53 -3.17
CA GLU A 198 -8.86 -9.62 -3.38
C GLU A 198 -9.09 -10.26 -4.76
N HIS A 199 -8.04 -10.32 -5.58
CA HIS A 199 -8.00 -11.00 -6.87
C HIS A 199 -6.96 -12.11 -6.83
N PHE A 200 -7.33 -13.29 -7.33
CA PHE A 200 -6.40 -14.38 -7.56
C PHE A 200 -5.91 -14.33 -9.01
N HIS A 201 -4.61 -14.17 -9.22
CA HIS A 201 -4.02 -14.13 -10.56
C HIS A 201 -2.74 -14.97 -10.62
N HIS A 202 -2.71 -15.98 -11.48
CA HIS A 202 -1.52 -16.84 -11.72
C HIS A 202 -0.81 -17.34 -10.45
N GLY A 203 -1.56 -17.73 -9.42
CA GLY A 203 -1.01 -18.25 -8.16
C GLY A 203 -0.55 -17.20 -7.15
N SER A 204 -0.82 -15.92 -7.38
CA SER A 204 -0.54 -14.82 -6.45
C SER A 204 -1.79 -13.98 -6.14
N TRP A 205 -1.84 -13.43 -4.93
CA TRP A 205 -2.92 -12.55 -4.48
C TRP A 205 -2.60 -11.09 -4.79
N VAL A 206 -3.57 -10.40 -5.38
CA VAL A 206 -3.47 -8.98 -5.76
C VAL A 206 -4.69 -8.26 -5.25
N SER A 207 -4.55 -7.03 -4.76
CA SER A 207 -5.68 -6.21 -4.31
C SER A 207 -5.94 -5.06 -5.27
N SER A 208 -7.19 -4.81 -5.66
CA SER A 208 -7.55 -3.71 -6.58
C SER A 208 -8.54 -2.71 -5.98
N ARG A 209 -8.42 -1.44 -6.39
CA ARG A 209 -9.41 -0.40 -6.08
C ARG A 209 -10.63 -0.57 -6.97
N LEU A 210 -11.83 -0.53 -6.38
CA LEU A 210 -13.09 -0.55 -7.12
C LEU A 210 -13.07 0.47 -8.27
N GLY A 211 -13.33 0.00 -9.49
CA GLY A 211 -13.59 0.85 -10.66
C GLY A 211 -15.07 1.23 -10.75
N ALA A 212 -15.38 2.34 -11.39
CA ALA A 212 -16.76 2.70 -11.72
C ALA A 212 -17.38 1.61 -12.65
N ALA A 213 -18.23 0.77 -12.06
CA ALA A 213 -19.16 -0.19 -12.66
C ALA A 213 -18.84 -0.77 -14.06
N ALA A 214 -18.34 -2.01 -14.10
CA ALA A 214 -18.71 -2.94 -15.18
C ALA A 214 -19.92 -3.77 -14.72
N ASN A 215 -21.09 -3.13 -14.67
CA ASN A 215 -22.37 -3.80 -14.41
C ASN A 215 -22.80 -4.57 -15.67
N THR A 216 -22.18 -5.72 -15.93
CA THR A 216 -22.78 -6.70 -16.86
C THR A 216 -23.60 -7.68 -16.05
N ARG A 217 -24.88 -7.34 -15.87
CA ARG A 217 -25.90 -8.31 -15.44
C ARG A 217 -25.91 -9.45 -16.46
N ARG A 218 -25.34 -10.60 -16.12
CA ARG A 218 -25.83 -11.87 -16.67
C ARG A 218 -26.96 -12.33 -15.77
N SER A 219 -28.18 -12.06 -16.20
CA SER A 219 -29.37 -12.74 -15.71
C SER A 219 -29.19 -14.26 -15.89
N PRO A 220 -29.46 -15.10 -14.88
CA PRO A 220 -29.72 -16.51 -15.13
C PRO A 220 -31.07 -16.58 -15.86
N SER A 221 -31.02 -16.87 -17.16
CA SER A 221 -32.19 -17.32 -17.90
C SER A 221 -32.67 -18.61 -17.25
N ALA A 222 -33.86 -18.56 -16.66
CA ALA A 222 -34.61 -19.73 -16.26
C ALA A 222 -34.81 -20.65 -17.48
N ALA A 223 -34.45 -21.92 -17.32
CA ALA A 223 -35.01 -23.01 -18.11
C ALA A 223 -35.43 -24.10 -17.13
N GLN A 224 -36.70 -24.06 -16.76
CA GLN A 224 -37.44 -25.24 -16.31
C GLN A 224 -37.70 -26.15 -17.53
N HIS A 225 -37.77 -27.45 -17.23
CA HIS A 225 -38.49 -28.54 -17.90
C HIS A 225 -37.65 -29.70 -18.47
N LEU A 226 -37.99 -30.86 -17.89
CA LEU A 226 -37.73 -32.27 -18.20
C LEU A 226 -36.42 -32.86 -17.67
#